data_AF-A0A953WR48-F1
#
_entry.id   AF-A0A953WR48-F1
#
_cell.length_a   1.000
_cell.length_b   1.000
_cell.length_c   1.000
_cell.angle_alpha   90.00
_cell.angle_beta   90.00
_cell.angle_gamma   90.00
#
_symmetry.space_group_name_H-M   'P 1'
#
loop_
_entity.id
_entity.type
_entity.pdbx_description
1 polymer ?
#
loop_
_entity_poly.entity_id
_entity_poly.type
_entity_poly.pdbx_seq_one_letter_code
_entity_poly.pdbx_strand_id
1 'polypeptide(L)'
;MKSSLKIAAALALGLAACVTQPVPQPDTKQPDVSQSAVVPTAEQKPVAADAAQLCTLVPEHYVFFAGKEEAWATACAGVPAAIAGAETKAAQLRVLEDLLDVLYDPHVSFGTNSDASPRLVPSGNDYWLENGVVTGVRPGGAAALAGLRFGDEVVAVDGEPLEEAIAERIRPAGVTPTPAQLAWAEHAAAAGYRDRLHSVTVRRAEGEVTLLLDGALPETAEEPVTAQMLKGNIGYIRLNNSL
;
A
#
# COMPACT_ATOMS: atom_id res chain seq x y z
N MET A 1 53.45 -12.05 46.14
CA MET A 1 53.99 -10.82 46.76
C MET A 1 54.99 -10.18 45.80
N LYS A 2 54.68 -8.96 45.31
CA LYS A 2 55.56 -7.96 44.66
C LYS A 2 56.26 -8.44 43.36
N SER A 3 56.37 -7.70 42.27
CA SER A 3 56.43 -6.25 42.11
C SER A 3 56.08 -5.89 40.66
N SER A 4 55.38 -4.77 40.50
CA SER A 4 55.19 -4.06 39.24
C SER A 4 56.51 -3.43 38.78
N LEU A 5 56.74 -3.35 37.46
CA LEU A 5 57.65 -2.37 36.88
C LEU A 5 57.05 -1.83 35.58
N LYS A 6 56.65 -0.55 35.62
CA LYS A 6 56.41 0.29 34.44
C LYS A 6 57.78 0.84 34.00
N ILE A 7 57.97 1.06 32.71
CA ILE A 7 58.51 2.32 32.13
C ILE A 7 58.45 2.21 30.60
N ALA A 8 58.13 3.37 30.03
CA ALA A 8 57.86 3.65 28.64
C ALA A 8 59.13 4.00 27.83
N ALA A 9 58.89 4.13 26.52
CA ALA A 9 59.65 4.88 25.52
C ALA A 9 60.93 4.23 24.94
N ALA A 10 60.92 3.99 23.63
CA ALA A 10 61.55 4.92 22.69
C ALA A 10 61.16 4.57 21.25
N LEU A 11 60.68 5.60 20.57
CA LEU A 11 60.32 5.65 19.16
C LEU A 11 61.62 5.58 18.32
N ALA A 12 61.72 4.64 17.39
CA ALA A 12 62.73 4.66 16.33
C ALA A 12 62.00 4.70 14.98
N LEU A 13 62.02 5.87 14.34
CA LEU A 13 61.58 6.12 12.98
C LEU A 13 62.44 5.30 12.00
N GLY A 14 61.87 4.27 11.39
CA GLY A 14 62.40 3.67 10.17
C GLY A 14 61.63 4.22 8.96
N LEU A 15 62.28 5.08 8.16
CA LEU A 15 61.78 5.42 6.83
C LEU A 15 61.84 4.17 5.95
N ALA A 16 60.68 3.55 5.72
CA ALA A 16 60.49 2.60 4.63
C ALA A 16 59.92 3.37 3.44
N ALA A 17 60.73 3.53 2.39
CA ALA A 17 60.26 4.02 1.10
C ALA A 17 59.37 2.93 0.46
N CYS A 18 58.06 3.02 0.67
CA CYS A 18 57.10 2.27 -0.11
C CYS A 18 57.00 2.92 -1.50
N VAL A 19 57.58 2.24 -2.49
CA VAL A 19 57.26 2.48 -3.90
C VAL A 19 55.80 2.09 -4.10
N THR A 20 54.92 3.07 -4.20
CA THR A 20 53.51 2.85 -4.56
C THR A 20 53.44 2.55 -6.05
N GLN A 21 53.13 1.30 -6.41
CA GLN A 21 52.67 1.02 -7.77
C GLN A 21 51.32 1.71 -7.98
N PRO A 22 51.06 2.31 -9.16
CA PRO A 22 49.75 2.87 -9.45
C PRO A 22 48.71 1.75 -9.44
N VAL A 23 47.67 1.93 -8.62
CA VAL A 23 46.48 1.09 -8.62
C VAL A 23 45.83 1.24 -10.01
N PRO A 24 45.53 0.14 -10.73
CA PRO A 24 44.81 0.24 -11.99
C PRO A 24 43.44 0.87 -11.72
N GLN A 25 43.15 2.01 -12.34
CA GLN A 25 41.81 2.58 -12.33
C GLN A 25 40.86 1.59 -12.99
N PRO A 26 39.74 1.22 -12.36
CA PRO A 26 38.69 0.50 -13.07
C PRO A 26 38.22 1.37 -14.23
N ASP A 27 38.11 0.77 -15.41
CA ASP A 27 37.54 1.42 -16.60
C ASP A 27 36.17 2.00 -16.24
N THR A 28 36.10 3.32 -16.09
CA THR A 28 34.83 4.06 -15.99
C THR A 28 34.21 4.11 -17.38
N LYS A 29 33.76 2.95 -17.87
CA LYS A 29 32.75 2.91 -18.93
C LYS A 29 31.41 3.13 -18.25
N GLN A 30 31.03 4.40 -18.20
CA GLN A 30 29.72 4.85 -17.79
C GLN A 30 28.69 4.03 -18.59
N PRO A 31 27.76 3.31 -17.94
CA PRO A 31 26.72 2.61 -18.68
C PRO A 31 25.92 3.65 -19.45
N ASP A 32 25.80 3.41 -20.75
CA ASP A 32 24.91 4.14 -21.63
C ASP A 32 23.47 3.88 -21.17
N VAL A 33 22.96 4.73 -20.27
CA VAL A 33 21.53 4.81 -19.92
C VAL A 33 20.78 5.54 -21.02
N SER A 34 20.91 5.05 -22.25
CA SER A 34 19.87 5.21 -23.24
C SER A 34 18.73 4.32 -22.80
N GLN A 35 17.73 4.89 -22.12
CA GLN A 35 16.43 4.24 -21.90
C GLN A 35 15.82 3.95 -23.28
N SER A 36 16.17 2.79 -23.84
CA SER A 36 15.53 2.27 -25.03
C SER A 36 14.07 2.08 -24.66
N ALA A 37 13.18 2.81 -25.32
CA ALA A 37 11.74 2.68 -25.10
C ALA A 37 11.38 1.19 -25.29
N VAL A 38 11.03 0.51 -24.20
CA VAL A 38 10.69 -0.90 -24.24
C VAL A 38 9.39 -1.03 -25.03
N VAL A 39 9.46 -1.67 -26.20
CA VAL A 39 8.28 -1.91 -27.04
C VAL A 39 7.46 -3.03 -26.40
N PRO A 40 6.16 -2.83 -26.14
CA PRO A 40 5.30 -3.87 -25.58
C PRO A 40 5.31 -5.15 -26.43
N THR A 41 5.39 -6.30 -25.79
CA THR A 41 5.23 -7.60 -26.47
C THR A 41 3.83 -7.73 -27.06
N ALA A 42 3.61 -8.72 -27.94
CA ALA A 42 2.29 -8.96 -28.52
C ALA A 42 1.20 -9.17 -27.45
N GLU A 43 1.56 -9.78 -26.32
CA GLU A 43 0.67 -10.03 -25.18
C GLU A 43 0.43 -8.78 -24.33
N GLN A 44 1.35 -7.81 -24.32
CA GLN A 44 1.23 -6.54 -23.59
C GLN A 44 0.55 -5.42 -24.40
N LYS A 45 0.39 -5.59 -25.73
CA LYS A 45 -0.28 -4.60 -26.58
C LYS A 45 -1.71 -4.26 -26.14
N PRO A 46 -2.57 -5.21 -25.73
CA PRO A 46 -3.92 -4.89 -25.27
C PRO A 46 -3.91 -3.99 -24.03
N VAL A 47 -3.16 -4.34 -22.97
CA VAL A 47 -3.09 -3.51 -21.75
C VAL A 47 -2.49 -2.13 -22.03
N ALA A 48 -1.53 -2.02 -22.96
CA ALA A 48 -0.99 -0.72 -23.37
C ALA A 48 -2.05 0.15 -24.07
N ALA A 49 -2.92 -0.46 -24.88
CA ALA A 49 -4.03 0.24 -25.51
C ALA A 49 -5.08 0.67 -24.47
N ASP A 50 -5.43 -0.20 -23.53
CA ASP A 50 -6.37 0.10 -22.45
C ASP A 50 -5.86 1.25 -21.56
N ALA A 51 -4.58 1.23 -21.20
CA ALA A 51 -3.94 2.32 -20.47
C ALA A 51 -3.98 3.64 -21.24
N ALA A 52 -3.67 3.63 -22.54
CA ALA A 52 -3.75 4.83 -23.37
C ALA A 52 -5.18 5.39 -23.47
N GLN A 53 -6.19 4.51 -23.52
CA GLN A 53 -7.58 4.92 -23.46
C GLN A 53 -7.92 5.53 -22.10
N LEU A 54 -7.54 4.92 -20.98
CA LEU A 54 -7.74 5.49 -19.64
C LEU A 54 -7.11 6.88 -19.51
N CYS A 55 -5.86 7.04 -19.97
CA CYS A 55 -5.15 8.31 -19.93
C CYS A 55 -5.84 9.42 -20.74
N THR A 56 -6.65 9.06 -21.73
CA THR A 56 -7.46 10.01 -22.53
C THR A 56 -8.83 10.27 -21.89
N LEU A 57 -9.54 9.21 -21.52
CA LEU A 57 -10.93 9.27 -21.08
C LEU A 57 -11.08 9.90 -19.68
N VAL A 58 -10.12 9.68 -18.77
CA VAL A 58 -10.22 10.23 -17.42
C VAL A 58 -10.20 11.76 -17.42
N PRO A 59 -9.25 12.46 -18.07
CA PRO A 59 -9.31 13.91 -18.20
C PRO A 59 -10.58 14.45 -18.87
N GLU A 60 -11.18 13.69 -19.79
CA GLU A 60 -12.36 14.11 -20.56
C GLU A 60 -13.69 13.90 -19.83
N HIS A 61 -13.78 12.87 -18.99
CA HIS A 61 -15.05 12.39 -18.44
C HIS A 61 -15.10 12.31 -16.92
N TYR A 62 -13.97 12.30 -16.22
CA TYR A 62 -13.97 12.17 -14.77
C TYR A 62 -14.33 13.50 -14.08
N VAL A 63 -15.47 13.50 -13.41
CA VAL A 63 -16.07 14.74 -12.85
C VAL A 63 -15.29 15.35 -11.69
N PHE A 64 -14.38 14.60 -11.04
CA PHE A 64 -13.53 15.07 -9.95
C PHE A 64 -12.05 15.17 -10.33
N PHE A 65 -11.76 15.41 -11.62
CA PHE A 65 -10.39 15.46 -12.14
C PHE A 65 -9.60 16.69 -11.70
N ALA A 66 -10.27 17.80 -11.41
CA ALA A 66 -9.61 19.04 -11.00
C ALA A 66 -8.66 18.82 -9.81
N GLY A 67 -7.42 19.29 -9.94
CA GLY A 67 -6.36 19.15 -8.94
C GLY A 67 -5.58 17.83 -9.01
N LYS A 68 -5.82 16.99 -10.03
CA LYS A 68 -5.11 15.71 -10.26
C LYS A 68 -4.32 15.69 -11.56
N GLU A 69 -4.30 16.78 -12.31
CA GLU A 69 -3.77 16.86 -13.67
C GLU A 69 -2.30 16.45 -13.74
N GLU A 70 -1.46 17.01 -12.86
CA GLU A 70 -0.02 16.72 -12.83
C GLU A 70 0.27 15.28 -12.38
N ALA A 71 -0.40 14.83 -11.32
CA ALA A 71 -0.25 13.47 -10.81
C ALA A 71 -0.69 12.42 -11.84
N TRP A 72 -1.80 12.67 -12.53
CA TRP A 72 -2.33 11.82 -13.59
C TRP A 72 -1.39 11.78 -14.80
N ALA A 73 -0.91 12.94 -15.27
CA ALA A 73 0.04 13.01 -16.36
C ALA A 73 1.35 12.26 -16.03
N THR A 74 1.85 12.41 -14.80
CA THR A 74 3.03 11.70 -14.30
C THR A 74 2.81 10.19 -14.28
N ALA A 75 1.68 9.74 -13.77
CA ALA A 75 1.34 8.32 -13.73
C ALA A 75 1.23 7.73 -15.15
N CYS A 76 0.50 8.40 -16.05
CA CYS A 76 0.38 8.02 -17.46
C CYS A 76 1.73 7.91 -18.17
N ALA A 77 2.67 8.82 -17.90
CA ALA A 77 4.02 8.76 -18.45
C ALA A 77 4.82 7.54 -17.96
N GLY A 78 4.54 7.04 -16.75
CA GLY A 78 5.19 5.86 -16.17
C GLY A 78 4.62 4.52 -16.64
N VAL A 79 3.40 4.49 -17.20
CA VAL A 79 2.70 3.24 -17.56
C VAL A 79 3.51 2.34 -18.53
N PRO A 80 4.19 2.84 -19.57
CA PRO A 80 4.96 1.98 -20.47
C PRO A 80 6.03 1.15 -19.74
N ALA A 81 6.71 1.74 -18.76
CA ALA A 81 7.71 1.05 -17.95
C ALA A 81 7.05 0.01 -17.01
N ALA A 82 5.90 0.33 -16.43
CA ALA A 82 5.14 -0.60 -15.60
C ALA A 82 4.63 -1.81 -16.38
N ILE A 83 4.08 -1.60 -17.59
CA ILE A 83 3.62 -2.68 -18.47
C ILE A 83 4.76 -3.58 -18.91
N ALA A 84 5.94 -3.01 -19.19
CA ALA A 84 7.11 -3.80 -19.61
C ALA A 84 7.50 -4.87 -18.58
N GLY A 85 7.34 -4.59 -17.28
CA GLY A 85 7.58 -5.54 -16.20
C GLY A 85 6.40 -6.48 -15.89
N ALA A 86 5.24 -6.27 -16.52
CA ALA A 86 4.02 -7.04 -16.26
C ALA A 86 3.87 -8.22 -17.25
N GLU A 87 4.43 -9.37 -16.87
CA GLU A 87 4.43 -10.58 -17.71
C GLU A 87 3.14 -11.40 -17.65
N THR A 88 2.33 -11.24 -16.59
CA THR A 88 1.09 -12.00 -16.40
C THR A 88 -0.13 -11.10 -16.55
N LYS A 89 -1.29 -11.68 -16.91
CA LYS A 89 -2.55 -10.92 -16.98
C LYS A 89 -2.93 -10.26 -15.65
N ALA A 90 -2.63 -10.91 -14.52
CA ALA A 90 -2.86 -10.34 -13.20
C ALA A 90 -1.95 -9.13 -12.96
N ALA A 91 -0.66 -9.23 -13.30
CA ALA A 91 0.26 -8.10 -13.22
C ALA A 91 -0.14 -6.95 -14.16
N GLN A 92 -0.62 -7.26 -15.36
CA GLN A 92 -1.09 -6.26 -16.32
C GLN A 92 -2.34 -5.53 -15.82
N LEU A 93 -3.32 -6.26 -15.27
CA LEU A 93 -4.49 -5.65 -14.62
C LEU A 93 -4.05 -4.78 -13.44
N ARG A 94 -3.07 -5.24 -12.66
CA ARG A 94 -2.56 -4.48 -11.52
C ARG A 94 -1.95 -3.14 -11.93
N VAL A 95 -1.29 -3.05 -13.09
CA VAL A 95 -0.81 -1.76 -13.62
C VAL A 95 -1.96 -0.78 -13.88
N LEU A 96 -3.10 -1.27 -14.39
CA LEU A 96 -4.28 -0.41 -14.61
C LEU A 96 -4.94 -0.01 -13.28
N GLU A 97 -4.98 -0.92 -12.30
CA GLU A 97 -5.51 -0.64 -10.96
C GLU A 97 -4.65 0.42 -10.24
N ASP A 98 -3.32 0.28 -10.28
CA ASP A 98 -2.39 1.26 -9.73
C ASP A 98 -2.51 2.63 -10.43
N LEU A 99 -2.89 2.67 -11.72
CA LEU A 99 -3.19 3.92 -12.41
C LEU A 99 -4.47 4.57 -11.87
N LEU A 100 -5.53 3.79 -11.59
CA LEU A 100 -6.77 4.31 -11.00
C LEU A 100 -6.57 4.86 -9.58
N ASP A 101 -5.62 4.33 -8.81
CA ASP A 101 -5.31 4.81 -7.46
C ASP A 101 -4.89 6.29 -7.41
N VAL A 102 -4.39 6.83 -8.53
CA VAL A 102 -4.06 8.27 -8.67
C VAL A 102 -5.30 9.15 -8.53
N LEU A 103 -6.50 8.58 -8.68
CA LEU A 103 -7.76 9.29 -8.48
C LEU A 103 -8.16 9.38 -7.01
N TYR A 104 -7.63 8.52 -6.13
CA TYR A 104 -8.00 8.45 -4.72
C TYR A 104 -9.52 8.37 -4.50
N ASP A 105 -10.21 7.63 -5.38
CA ASP A 105 -11.67 7.56 -5.42
C ASP A 105 -12.15 6.11 -5.32
N PRO A 106 -12.85 5.73 -4.24
CA PRO A 106 -13.35 4.37 -4.07
C PRO A 106 -14.45 3.98 -5.07
N HIS A 107 -14.99 4.93 -5.84
CA HIS A 107 -16.05 4.69 -6.83
C HIS A 107 -15.52 4.39 -8.23
N VAL A 108 -14.21 4.54 -8.48
CA VAL A 108 -13.61 4.19 -9.77
C VAL A 108 -12.89 2.86 -9.64
N SER A 109 -13.45 1.84 -10.27
CA SER A 109 -12.90 0.47 -10.28
C SER A 109 -13.20 -0.22 -11.60
N PHE A 110 -12.51 -1.34 -11.85
CA PHE A 110 -12.83 -2.21 -12.99
C PHE A 110 -13.91 -3.22 -12.61
N GLY A 111 -14.71 -3.64 -13.60
CA GLY A 111 -15.69 -4.72 -13.46
C GLY A 111 -15.06 -6.12 -13.38
N THR A 112 -13.74 -6.21 -13.24
CA THR A 112 -12.96 -7.45 -13.12
C THR A 112 -11.88 -7.26 -12.07
N ASN A 113 -11.45 -8.36 -11.46
CA ASN A 113 -10.30 -8.41 -10.57
C ASN A 113 -9.48 -9.68 -10.85
N SER A 114 -8.34 -9.79 -10.18
CA SER A 114 -7.52 -10.98 -10.09
C SER A 114 -7.20 -11.29 -8.64
N ASP A 115 -6.52 -12.41 -8.39
CA ASP A 115 -6.04 -12.73 -7.04
C ASP A 115 -5.00 -11.73 -6.54
N ALA A 116 -4.33 -10.97 -7.42
CA ALA A 116 -3.36 -9.92 -7.04
C ALA A 116 -3.98 -8.51 -6.90
N SER A 117 -5.28 -8.38 -7.11
CA SER A 117 -5.97 -7.09 -7.07
C SER A 117 -6.12 -6.57 -5.63
N PRO A 118 -6.09 -5.24 -5.42
CA PRO A 118 -6.49 -4.66 -4.15
C PRO A 118 -7.95 -5.02 -3.81
N ARG A 119 -8.28 -5.07 -2.52
CA ARG A 119 -9.68 -5.11 -2.09
C ARG A 119 -10.30 -3.72 -2.26
N LEU A 120 -11.56 -3.68 -2.69
CA LEU A 120 -12.24 -2.42 -3.00
C LEU A 120 -12.70 -1.72 -1.72
N VAL A 121 -12.48 -0.41 -1.61
CA VAL A 121 -13.04 0.41 -0.52
C VAL A 121 -14.48 0.83 -0.88
N PRO A 122 -15.44 0.81 0.06
CA PRO A 122 -15.36 0.25 1.41
C PRO A 122 -15.71 -1.24 1.47
N SER A 123 -16.16 -1.85 0.37
CA SER A 123 -16.77 -3.20 0.40
C SER A 123 -15.85 -4.31 0.95
N GLY A 124 -14.55 -4.17 0.74
CA GLY A 124 -13.48 -5.05 1.21
C GLY A 124 -12.90 -4.68 2.56
N ASN A 125 -13.38 -3.61 3.20
CA ASN A 125 -13.03 -3.29 4.58
C ASN A 125 -13.90 -4.08 5.55
N ASP A 126 -13.27 -4.71 6.55
CA ASP A 126 -13.95 -5.29 7.71
C ASP A 126 -13.84 -4.41 8.96
N TYR A 127 -13.06 -3.34 8.88
CA TYR A 127 -12.87 -2.34 9.92
C TYR A 127 -12.53 -0.99 9.30
N TRP A 128 -12.71 0.07 10.08
CA TRP A 128 -12.48 1.45 9.67
C TRP A 128 -11.43 2.10 10.55
N LEU A 129 -10.59 2.93 9.96
CA LEU A 129 -9.52 3.65 10.64
C LEU A 129 -9.74 5.15 10.56
N GLU A 130 -9.32 5.83 11.61
CA GLU A 130 -9.06 7.26 11.61
C GLU A 130 -7.71 7.51 12.28
N ASN A 131 -6.69 7.88 11.50
CA ASN A 131 -5.33 8.17 11.98
C ASN A 131 -4.73 6.99 12.78
N GLY A 132 -4.83 5.78 12.23
CA GLY A 132 -4.34 4.55 12.81
C GLY A 132 -5.20 3.97 13.93
N VAL A 133 -6.31 4.62 14.33
CA VAL A 133 -7.20 4.12 15.38
C VAL A 133 -8.44 3.47 14.77
N VAL A 134 -8.81 2.28 15.25
CA VAL A 134 -10.02 1.59 14.82
C VAL A 134 -11.27 2.34 15.29
N THR A 135 -12.05 2.87 14.36
CA THR A 135 -13.31 3.58 14.66
C THR A 135 -14.56 2.81 14.23
N GLY A 136 -14.38 1.71 13.50
CA GLY A 136 -15.48 0.82 13.11
C GLY A 136 -14.98 -0.60 12.95
N VAL A 137 -15.81 -1.57 13.31
CA VAL A 137 -15.56 -3.00 13.05
C VAL A 137 -16.87 -3.61 12.58
N ARG A 138 -16.86 -4.24 11.40
CA ARG A 138 -18.04 -4.88 10.82
C ARG A 138 -18.52 -6.00 11.72
N PRO A 139 -19.75 -5.93 12.28
CA PRO A 139 -20.25 -7.01 13.13
C PRO A 139 -20.33 -8.33 12.37
N GLY A 140 -19.73 -9.39 12.92
CA GLY A 140 -19.68 -10.72 12.31
C GLY A 140 -18.68 -10.85 11.14
N GLY A 141 -17.95 -9.79 10.78
CA GLY A 141 -16.86 -9.84 9.80
C GLY A 141 -15.59 -10.49 10.38
N ALA A 142 -14.59 -10.74 9.52
CA ALA A 142 -13.37 -11.44 9.91
C ALA A 142 -12.60 -10.66 11.00
N ALA A 143 -12.55 -9.33 10.91
CA ALA A 143 -11.93 -8.49 11.93
C ALA A 143 -12.60 -8.62 13.31
N ALA A 144 -13.94 -8.63 13.37
CA ALA A 144 -14.67 -8.83 14.63
C ALA A 144 -14.44 -10.23 15.21
N LEU A 145 -14.46 -11.26 14.36
CA LEU A 145 -14.23 -12.66 14.75
C LEU A 145 -12.79 -12.88 15.24
N ALA A 146 -11.82 -12.19 14.64
CA ALA A 146 -10.43 -12.17 15.09
C ALA A 146 -10.24 -11.39 16.40
N GLY A 147 -11.25 -10.64 16.86
CA GLY A 147 -11.23 -9.91 18.12
C GLY A 147 -10.62 -8.51 18.02
N LEU A 148 -10.65 -7.89 16.82
CA LEU A 148 -10.36 -6.47 16.64
C LEU A 148 -11.46 -5.63 17.32
N ARG A 149 -11.08 -4.53 17.96
CA ARG A 149 -11.98 -3.72 18.77
C ARG A 149 -11.90 -2.25 18.38
N PHE A 150 -13.01 -1.55 18.56
CA PHE A 150 -13.03 -0.10 18.55
C PHE A 150 -11.98 0.46 19.54
N GLY A 151 -11.20 1.43 19.09
CA GLY A 151 -10.14 2.08 19.86
C GLY A 151 -8.79 1.35 19.84
N ASP A 152 -8.67 0.18 19.21
CA ASP A 152 -7.36 -0.43 18.97
C ASP A 152 -6.49 0.49 18.10
N GLU A 153 -5.22 0.66 18.46
CA GLU A 153 -4.23 1.38 17.63
C GLU A 153 -3.58 0.38 16.67
N VAL A 154 -3.79 0.53 15.36
CA VAL A 154 -3.17 -0.29 14.31
C VAL A 154 -1.75 0.19 14.06
N VAL A 155 -0.81 -0.75 14.06
CA VAL A 155 0.62 -0.49 13.86
C VAL A 155 1.18 -1.18 12.63
N ALA A 156 0.53 -2.25 12.17
CA ALA A 156 0.86 -2.93 10.92
C ALA A 156 -0.39 -3.56 10.28
N VAL A 157 -0.37 -3.64 8.95
CA VAL A 157 -1.36 -4.35 8.13
C VAL A 157 -0.60 -5.31 7.21
N ASP A 158 -1.07 -6.55 7.12
CA ASP A 158 -0.48 -7.61 6.29
C ASP A 158 1.04 -7.83 6.56
N GLY A 159 1.48 -7.57 7.79
CA GLY A 159 2.87 -7.67 8.24
C GLY A 159 3.75 -6.45 7.92
N GLU A 160 3.21 -5.43 7.27
CA GLU A 160 3.88 -4.20 6.90
C GLU A 160 3.50 -3.05 7.85
N PRO A 161 4.44 -2.20 8.30
CA PRO A 161 4.12 -1.03 9.13
C PRO A 161 2.99 -0.20 8.50
N LEU A 162 2.04 0.29 9.31
CA LEU A 162 0.86 0.97 8.79
C LEU A 162 1.22 2.15 7.88
N GLU A 163 2.25 2.93 8.22
CA GLU A 163 2.72 4.05 7.40
C GLU A 163 3.22 3.60 6.01
N GLU A 164 3.88 2.46 5.93
CA GLU A 164 4.38 1.89 4.68
C GLU A 164 3.22 1.33 3.84
N ALA A 165 2.29 0.60 4.46
CA ALA A 165 1.08 0.11 3.80
C ALA A 165 0.22 1.26 3.24
N ILE A 166 0.10 2.38 3.96
CA ILE A 166 -0.56 3.60 3.47
C ILE A 166 0.22 4.19 2.29
N ALA A 167 1.55 4.29 2.40
CA ALA A 167 2.40 4.83 1.34
C ALA A 167 2.34 3.99 0.05
N GLU A 168 2.19 2.67 0.13
CA GLU A 168 2.01 1.78 -1.03
C GLU A 168 0.79 2.18 -1.86
N ARG A 169 -0.28 2.68 -1.22
CA ARG A 169 -1.53 3.11 -1.87
C ARG A 169 -1.44 4.51 -2.47
N ILE A 170 -0.45 5.33 -2.10
CA ILE A 170 -0.31 6.70 -2.60
C ILE A 170 0.37 6.68 -3.97
N ARG A 171 -0.39 7.06 -5.01
CA ARG A 171 0.09 7.06 -6.41
C ARG A 171 -0.10 8.43 -7.09
N PRO A 172 0.87 8.88 -7.92
CA PRO A 172 2.21 8.31 -8.11
C PRO A 172 3.08 8.47 -6.86
N ALA A 173 4.18 7.72 -6.76
CA ALA A 173 5.08 7.82 -5.61
C ALA A 173 5.71 9.23 -5.50
N GLY A 174 5.98 9.68 -4.28
CA GLY A 174 6.63 10.97 -4.01
C GLY A 174 5.70 12.19 -3.99
N VAL A 175 4.39 11.99 -4.18
CA VAL A 175 3.40 13.06 -3.99
C VAL A 175 3.12 13.28 -2.50
N THR A 176 2.83 14.52 -2.12
CA THR A 176 2.30 14.85 -0.80
C THR A 176 0.78 14.78 -0.85
N PRO A 177 0.13 13.77 -0.25
CA PRO A 177 -1.32 13.66 -0.29
C PRO A 177 -1.98 14.75 0.56
N THR A 178 -3.15 15.21 0.12
CA THR A 178 -4.09 15.95 0.99
C THR A 178 -4.63 15.04 2.09
N PRO A 179 -5.20 15.59 3.19
CA PRO A 179 -5.81 14.77 4.24
C PRO A 179 -6.88 13.79 3.73
N ALA A 180 -7.68 14.18 2.73
CA ALA A 180 -8.69 13.30 2.14
C ALA A 180 -8.08 12.14 1.34
N GLN A 181 -7.01 12.40 0.60
CA GLN A 181 -6.27 11.36 -0.14
C GLN A 181 -5.56 10.40 0.82
N LEU A 182 -5.02 10.92 1.93
CA LEU A 182 -4.41 10.11 2.98
C LEU A 182 -5.45 9.20 3.66
N ALA A 183 -6.64 9.73 3.98
CA ALA A 183 -7.73 8.94 4.54
C ALA A 183 -8.17 7.82 3.59
N TRP A 184 -8.31 8.10 2.29
CA TRP A 184 -8.58 7.05 1.30
C TRP A 184 -7.47 5.99 1.27
N ALA A 185 -6.20 6.42 1.30
CA ALA A 185 -5.06 5.51 1.27
C ALA A 185 -5.01 4.63 2.52
N GLU A 186 -5.36 5.19 3.69
CA GLU A 186 -5.55 4.46 4.96
C GLU A 186 -6.64 3.40 4.85
N HIS A 187 -7.80 3.72 4.29
CA HIS A 187 -8.87 2.73 4.11
C HIS A 187 -8.52 1.69 3.05
N ALA A 188 -7.81 2.07 1.99
CA ALA A 188 -7.34 1.14 0.97
C ALA A 188 -6.26 0.20 1.52
N ALA A 189 -5.36 0.69 2.37
CA ALA A 189 -4.37 -0.12 3.08
C ALA A 189 -5.07 -1.09 4.04
N ALA A 190 -6.04 -0.60 4.82
CA ALA A 190 -6.83 -1.43 5.74
C ALA A 190 -7.64 -2.53 5.04
N ALA A 191 -8.04 -2.34 3.77
CA ALA A 191 -8.69 -3.38 2.99
C ALA A 191 -7.69 -4.45 2.48
N GLY A 192 -6.42 -4.06 2.30
CA GLY A 192 -5.33 -4.94 1.88
C GLY A 192 -5.50 -5.52 0.48
N TYR A 193 -4.76 -6.59 0.21
CA TYR A 193 -4.70 -7.26 -1.09
C TYR A 193 -5.21 -8.69 -1.06
N ARG A 194 -5.75 -9.16 -2.19
CA ARG A 194 -6.33 -10.50 -2.31
C ARG A 194 -5.29 -11.64 -2.28
N ASP A 195 -4.03 -11.35 -2.63
CA ASP A 195 -2.92 -12.32 -2.74
C ASP A 195 -2.07 -12.40 -1.46
N ARG A 196 -2.40 -11.62 -0.44
CA ARG A 196 -1.69 -11.59 0.84
C ARG A 196 -2.58 -12.11 1.96
N LEU A 197 -1.95 -12.74 2.94
CA LEU A 197 -2.60 -13.10 4.19
C LEU A 197 -3.08 -11.81 4.87
N HIS A 198 -4.39 -11.67 5.07
CA HIS A 198 -4.91 -10.44 5.63
C HIS A 198 -4.75 -10.46 7.15
N SER A 199 -3.97 -9.53 7.68
CA SER A 199 -3.70 -9.47 9.13
C SER A 199 -3.56 -8.04 9.61
N VAL A 200 -3.83 -7.82 10.90
CA VAL A 200 -3.72 -6.51 11.53
C VAL A 200 -2.99 -6.66 12.84
N THR A 201 -1.88 -5.93 13.02
CA THR A 201 -1.22 -5.82 14.31
C THR A 201 -1.69 -4.57 15.01
N VAL A 202 -2.16 -4.74 16.24
CA VAL A 202 -2.64 -3.64 17.09
C VAL A 202 -1.81 -3.51 18.36
N ARG A 203 -1.64 -2.29 18.85
CA ARG A 203 -1.06 -1.99 20.15
C ARG A 203 -2.16 -1.85 21.20
N ARG A 204 -2.04 -2.64 22.26
CA ARG A 204 -2.90 -2.61 23.46
C ARG A 204 -2.05 -2.40 24.71
N ALA A 205 -2.69 -2.23 25.86
CA ALA A 205 -1.99 -2.05 27.13
C ALA A 205 -1.07 -3.24 27.47
N GLU A 206 -1.43 -4.44 27.03
CA GLU A 206 -0.68 -5.68 27.24
C GLU A 206 0.48 -5.88 26.25
N GLY A 207 0.56 -5.05 25.21
CA GLY A 207 1.56 -5.15 24.13
C GLY A 207 0.93 -5.19 22.74
N GLU A 208 1.74 -5.55 21.73
CA GLU A 208 1.28 -5.72 20.35
C GLU A 208 0.69 -7.11 20.14
N VAL A 209 -0.44 -7.17 19.43
CA VAL A 209 -1.16 -8.40 19.11
C VAL A 209 -1.47 -8.41 17.62
N THR A 210 -1.05 -9.47 16.92
CA THR A 210 -1.42 -9.70 15.51
C THR A 210 -2.68 -10.54 15.43
N LEU A 211 -3.68 -10.01 14.73
CA LEU A 211 -4.95 -10.65 14.45
C LEU A 211 -4.94 -11.10 13.00
N LEU A 212 -5.20 -12.39 12.75
CA LEU A 212 -5.41 -12.90 11.40
C LEU A 212 -6.87 -12.67 11.03
N LEU A 213 -7.11 -11.96 9.93
CA LEU A 213 -8.43 -11.69 9.38
C LEU A 213 -8.81 -12.78 8.37
N ASP A 214 -8.46 -14.02 8.72
CA ASP A 214 -8.86 -15.23 8.01
C ASP A 214 -10.21 -15.66 8.58
N GLY A 215 -11.26 -15.64 7.78
CA GLY A 215 -12.57 -15.95 8.34
C GLY A 215 -13.69 -15.80 7.35
N ALA A 216 -14.81 -16.45 7.69
CA ALA A 216 -16.01 -16.54 6.88
C ALA A 216 -16.44 -15.17 6.33
N LEU A 217 -17.02 -15.20 5.12
CA LEU A 217 -17.80 -14.06 4.65
C LEU A 217 -18.79 -13.69 5.76
N PRO A 218 -18.91 -12.40 6.13
CA PRO A 218 -19.88 -11.99 7.13
C PRO A 218 -21.24 -12.58 6.77
N GLU A 219 -21.95 -13.12 7.77
CA GLU A 219 -23.28 -13.65 7.56
C GLU A 219 -24.11 -12.60 6.84
N THR A 220 -24.66 -12.99 5.69
CA THR A 220 -25.56 -12.10 4.95
C THR A 220 -26.77 -11.90 5.84
N ALA A 221 -26.99 -10.66 6.27
CA ALA A 221 -28.17 -10.37 7.06
C ALA A 221 -29.42 -10.78 6.29
N GLU A 222 -30.32 -11.52 6.96
CA GLU A 222 -31.54 -12.03 6.33
C GLU A 222 -32.44 -10.89 5.82
N GLU A 223 -32.40 -9.74 6.49
CA GLU A 223 -33.18 -8.56 6.15
C GLU A 223 -32.27 -7.34 5.91
N PRO A 224 -32.62 -6.43 4.96
CA PRO A 224 -31.84 -5.24 4.68
C PRO A 224 -31.85 -4.21 5.84
N VAL A 225 -32.88 -4.26 6.69
CA VAL A 225 -33.05 -3.36 7.84
C VAL A 225 -33.57 -4.20 9.01
N THR A 226 -33.00 -4.00 10.19
CA THR A 226 -33.55 -4.53 11.45
C THR A 226 -33.94 -3.39 12.37
N ALA A 227 -34.99 -3.58 13.17
CA ALA A 227 -35.45 -2.59 14.12
C ALA A 227 -35.80 -3.24 15.47
N GLN A 228 -35.45 -2.57 16.56
CA GLN A 228 -35.83 -2.98 17.90
C GLN A 228 -36.00 -1.78 18.84
N MET A 229 -36.74 -1.98 19.93
CA MET A 229 -36.84 -1.01 21.02
C MET A 229 -35.85 -1.37 22.12
N LEU A 230 -34.89 -0.50 22.39
CA LEU A 230 -33.95 -0.64 23.48
C LEU A 230 -34.56 -0.13 24.80
N LYS A 231 -33.88 -0.42 25.92
CA LYS A 231 -34.27 0.11 27.24
C LYS A 231 -34.36 1.63 27.20
N GLY A 232 -35.35 2.18 27.91
CA GLY A 232 -35.58 3.63 27.96
C GLY A 232 -36.37 4.19 26.77
N ASN A 233 -37.12 3.35 26.04
CA ASN A 233 -37.91 3.75 24.87
C ASN A 233 -37.06 4.35 23.74
N ILE A 234 -35.86 3.80 23.53
CA ILE A 234 -34.97 4.22 22.45
C ILE A 234 -35.19 3.29 21.26
N GLY A 235 -35.70 3.84 20.16
CA GLY A 235 -35.80 3.12 18.90
C GLY A 235 -34.42 2.93 18.28
N TYR A 236 -34.07 1.69 17.94
CA TYR A 236 -32.85 1.36 17.23
C TYR A 236 -33.21 0.78 15.87
N ILE A 237 -32.72 1.42 14.82
CA ILE A 237 -32.85 0.96 13.43
C ILE A 237 -31.45 0.74 12.91
N ARG A 238 -31.18 -0.47 12.41
CA ARG A 238 -29.91 -0.84 11.80
C ARG A 238 -30.13 -1.14 10.33
N LEU A 239 -29.34 -0.47 9.49
CA LEU A 239 -29.17 -0.83 8.09
C LEU A 239 -28.14 -1.95 8.03
N ASN A 240 -28.49 -3.10 7.47
CA ASN A 240 -27.63 -4.29 7.51
C ASN A 240 -26.67 -4.40 6.32
N ASN A 241 -26.67 -3.40 5.45
CA ASN A 241 -25.73 -3.27 4.33
C ASN A 241 -24.82 -2.04 4.51
N SER A 242 -24.40 -1.77 5.74
CA SER A 242 -23.42 -0.73 6.07
C SER A 242 -22.33 -1.32 6.98
N LEU A 243 -21.09 -0.89 6.75
CA LEU A 243 -20.01 -0.97 7.75
C LEU A 243 -20.34 -0.09 8.95
#